data_AF-A0A819D6F4-F1
#
_entry.id   AF-A0A819D6F4-F1
#
_cell.length_a   1.000
_cell.length_b   1.000
_cell.length_c   1.000
_cell.angle_alpha   90.00
_cell.angle_beta   90.00
_cell.angle_gamma   90.00
#
_symmetry.space_group_name_H-M   'P 1'
#
loop_
_entity.id
_entity.type
_entity.pdbx_description
1 polymer ?
#
loop_
_entity_poly.entity_id
_entity_poly.type
_entity_poly.pdbx_seq_one_letter_code
_entity_poly.pdbx_strand_id
1 'polypeptide(L)'
;DKTRIQISKNSGRNMFGIVDETATLQYGQVFCQYTVLDTEQLENFTRTNNIRSYNQEEIKKVVVGKIVVTKNPCHHPGDLRTFEAVDVPKLRHLVDCIVFPQLGERPHPNEISGSDLDGNIIVIGFFFT
;
A
#
# COMPACT_ATOMS: atom_id res chain seq x y z
N ASP A 1 -5.87 -21.27 16.04
CA ASP A 1 -6.74 -20.09 16.25
C ASP A 1 -6.55 -19.06 15.15
N LYS A 2 -7.63 -18.44 14.65
CA LYS A 2 -7.55 -17.34 13.67
C LYS A 2 -7.56 -16.01 14.42
N THR A 3 -6.41 -15.37 14.54
CA THR A 3 -6.30 -14.02 15.13
C THR A 3 -6.89 -13.00 14.16
N ARG A 4 -8.04 -12.39 14.50
CA ARG A 4 -8.64 -11.31 13.71
C ARG A 4 -8.16 -9.97 14.29
N ILE A 5 -7.34 -9.25 13.55
CA ILE A 5 -6.95 -7.88 13.91
C ILE A 5 -8.01 -6.94 13.33
N GLN A 6 -8.75 -6.23 14.18
CA GLN A 6 -9.62 -5.16 13.74
C GLN A 6 -8.78 -3.94 13.39
N ILE A 7 -8.79 -3.57 12.11
CA ILE A 7 -8.15 -2.36 11.61
C ILE A 7 -9.22 -1.28 11.58
N SER A 8 -8.91 -0.09 12.10
CA SER A 8 -9.81 1.05 11.95
C SER A 8 -10.07 1.30 10.46
N LYS A 9 -11.27 1.77 10.09
CA LYS A 9 -11.62 2.00 8.67
C LYS A 9 -10.62 2.90 7.94
N ASN A 10 -9.89 3.74 8.67
CA ASN A 10 -8.96 4.71 8.11
C ASN A 10 -7.48 4.32 8.30
N SER A 11 -7.20 3.12 8.83
CA SER A 11 -5.83 2.64 9.12
C SER A 11 -5.33 1.58 8.13
N GLY A 12 -6.13 1.17 7.13
CA GLY A 12 -5.72 0.17 6.14
C GLY A 12 -6.33 0.38 4.76
N ARG A 13 -5.62 -0.08 3.72
CA ARG A 13 -6.05 0.00 2.32
C ARG A 13 -5.46 -1.17 1.51
N ASN A 14 -6.25 -1.70 0.58
CA ASN A 14 -5.77 -2.69 -0.39
C ASN A 14 -5.11 -1.95 -1.56
N MET A 15 -3.91 -2.40 -1.96
CA MET A 15 -3.10 -1.78 -3.00
C MET A 15 -2.39 -2.84 -3.84
N PHE A 16 -2.01 -2.47 -5.05
CA PHE A 16 -1.10 -3.27 -5.86
C PHE A 16 0.35 -3.07 -5.43
N GLY A 17 1.13 -4.15 -5.42
CA GLY A 17 2.58 -4.07 -5.25
C GLY A 17 3.28 -3.94 -6.59
N ILE A 18 4.23 -3.03 -6.69
CA ILE A 18 5.10 -2.87 -7.87
C ILE A 18 6.56 -2.71 -7.43
N VAL A 19 7.48 -2.85 -8.38
CA VAL A 19 8.92 -2.67 -8.13
C VAL A 19 9.33 -1.22 -8.43
N ASP A 20 10.28 -0.70 -7.66
CA ASP A 20 10.99 0.54 -7.96
C ASP A 20 11.99 0.35 -9.10
N GLU A 21 11.55 0.65 -10.32
CA GLU A 21 12.40 0.65 -11.52
C GLU A 21 13.49 1.74 -11.50
N THR A 22 13.37 2.74 -10.60
CA THR A 22 14.33 3.84 -10.50
C THR A 22 15.51 3.52 -9.58
N ALA A 23 15.48 2.38 -8.87
CA ALA A 23 16.51 1.94 -7.94
C ALA A 23 16.83 2.96 -6.82
N THR A 24 15.82 3.70 -6.36
CA THR A 24 15.96 4.76 -5.36
C THR A 24 15.69 4.29 -3.93
N LEU A 25 14.79 3.32 -3.76
CA LEU A 25 14.43 2.79 -2.45
C LEU A 25 15.53 1.84 -1.95
N GLN A 26 15.87 1.95 -0.67
CA GLN A 26 16.78 1.04 0.01
C GLN A 26 16.03 -0.17 0.58
N TYR A 27 16.76 -1.25 0.89
CA TYR A 27 16.20 -2.42 1.54
C TYR A 27 15.44 -2.05 2.83
N GLY A 28 14.20 -2.53 2.95
CA GLY A 28 13.33 -2.21 4.09
C GLY A 28 12.57 -0.89 3.98
N GLN A 29 12.84 -0.08 2.95
CA GLN A 29 12.03 1.09 2.61
C GLN A 29 10.95 0.74 1.60
N VAL A 30 9.88 1.53 1.56
CA VAL A 30 8.85 1.46 0.52
C VAL A 30 8.38 2.87 0.18
N PHE A 31 7.85 3.06 -1.02
CA PHE A 31 7.07 4.24 -1.35
C PHE A 31 5.59 3.87 -1.43
N CYS A 32 4.72 4.68 -0.83
CA CYS A 32 3.28 4.46 -0.88
C CYS A 32 2.56 5.81 -0.96
N GLN A 33 1.70 5.93 -1.97
CA GLN A 33 0.87 7.11 -2.17
C GLN A 33 -0.54 6.65 -2.56
N TYR A 34 -1.56 7.29 -2.00
CA TYR A 34 -2.94 6.92 -2.26
C TYR A 34 -3.84 8.12 -2.47
N THR A 35 -4.89 7.88 -3.24
CA THR A 35 -5.96 8.86 -3.45
C THR A 35 -6.84 8.92 -2.21
N VAL A 36 -6.96 10.09 -1.59
CA VAL A 36 -7.84 10.32 -0.45
C VAL A 36 -9.28 10.23 -0.94
N LEU A 37 -10.04 9.31 -0.36
CA LEU A 37 -11.47 9.17 -0.61
C LEU A 37 -12.19 9.84 0.55
N ASP A 38 -13.00 10.86 0.27
CA ASP A 38 -13.92 11.37 1.28
C ASP A 38 -15.05 10.35 1.50
N THR A 39 -15.55 10.24 2.73
CA THR A 39 -16.57 9.25 3.10
C THR A 39 -17.86 9.46 2.30
N GLU A 40 -18.22 10.72 2.03
CA GLU A 40 -19.34 11.08 1.14
C GLU A 40 -19.07 10.72 -0.33
N GLN A 41 -17.82 10.84 -0.80
CA GLN A 41 -17.46 10.47 -2.16
C GLN A 41 -17.53 8.95 -2.38
N LEU A 42 -17.20 8.15 -1.37
CA LEU A 42 -17.29 6.69 -1.42
C LEU A 42 -18.75 6.20 -1.43
N GLU A 43 -19.63 6.84 -0.66
CA GLU A 43 -21.08 6.56 -0.69
C GLU A 43 -21.73 6.98 -2.02
N ASN A 44 -21.28 8.08 -2.62
CA ASN A 44 -21.77 8.49 -3.95
C ASN A 44 -21.24 7.57 -5.06
N PHE A 45 -19.99 7.11 -4.99
CA PHE A 45 -19.40 6.17 -5.95
C PHE A 45 -20.17 4.85 -6.05
N THR A 46 -20.66 4.33 -4.93
CA THR A 46 -21.45 3.08 -4.88
C THR A 46 -22.86 3.25 -5.43
N ARG A 47 -23.41 4.48 -5.46
CA ARG A 47 -24.77 4.77 -5.95
C ARG A 47 -24.81 5.11 -7.44
N THR A 48 -23.75 5.68 -7.99
CA THR A 48 -23.68 6.11 -9.40
C THR A 48 -22.68 5.24 -10.18
N ASN A 49 -23.08 4.03 -10.54
CA ASN A 49 -22.33 3.18 -11.47
C ASN A 49 -22.06 3.93 -12.80
N ASN A 50 -20.86 4.50 -12.99
CA ASN A 50 -20.18 4.74 -14.29
C ASN A 50 -19.67 6.13 -14.69
N ILE A 51 -19.42 7.13 -13.83
CA ILE A 51 -18.64 8.30 -14.32
C ILE A 51 -17.70 8.83 -13.24
N ARG A 52 -16.41 8.42 -13.30
CA ARG A 52 -15.34 9.26 -12.73
C ARG A 52 -15.37 10.56 -13.52
N SER A 53 -15.94 11.62 -12.93
CA SER A 53 -15.79 12.96 -13.50
C SER A 53 -14.32 13.32 -13.36
N TYR A 54 -13.55 13.17 -14.43
CA TYR A 54 -12.09 13.39 -14.51
C TYR A 54 -11.63 14.83 -14.17
N ASN A 55 -12.54 15.67 -13.67
CA ASN A 55 -12.35 17.12 -13.51
C ASN A 55 -12.16 17.54 -12.03
N GLN A 56 -12.13 16.61 -11.08
CA GLN A 56 -11.84 16.93 -9.68
C GLN A 56 -10.38 16.61 -9.38
N GLU A 57 -9.62 17.59 -8.87
CA GLU A 57 -8.25 17.35 -8.42
C GLU A 57 -8.25 16.29 -7.31
N GLU A 58 -7.84 15.08 -7.66
CA GLU A 58 -7.71 13.98 -6.71
C GLU A 58 -6.64 14.35 -5.67
N ILE A 59 -7.06 14.49 -4.41
CA ILE A 59 -6.15 14.76 -3.30
C ILE A 59 -5.32 13.49 -3.06
N LYS A 60 -4.01 13.59 -3.26
CA LYS A 60 -3.06 12.48 -3.06
C LYS A 60 -2.35 12.65 -1.72
N LYS A 61 -2.20 11.55 -0.98
CA LYS A 61 -1.46 11.52 0.28
C LYS A 61 -0.31 10.52 0.18
N VAL A 62 0.90 11.00 0.45
CA VAL A 62 2.11 10.16 0.61
C VAL A 62 2.14 9.64 2.05
N VAL A 63 2.43 8.35 2.20
CA VAL A 63 2.62 7.72 3.50
C VAL A 63 4.09 7.84 3.90
N VAL A 64 4.33 8.27 5.14
CA VAL A 64 5.68 8.36 5.71
C VAL A 64 5.67 7.73 7.10
N GLY A 65 6.75 7.02 7.44
CA GLY A 65 6.94 6.33 8.72
C GLY A 65 6.70 4.82 8.64
N LYS A 66 6.68 4.17 9.80
CA LYS A 66 6.52 2.72 9.89
C LYS A 66 5.15 2.25 9.39
N ILE A 67 5.15 1.27 8.50
CA ILE A 67 3.94 0.62 8.02
C ILE A 67 4.04 -0.89 8.17
N VAL A 68 2.89 -1.54 8.21
CA VAL A 68 2.76 -2.98 8.16
C VAL A 68 2.10 -3.36 6.84
N VAL A 69 2.71 -4.27 6.11
CA VAL A 69 2.20 -4.81 4.86
C VAL A 69 1.83 -6.26 5.11
N THR A 70 0.64 -6.67 4.63
CA THR A 70 0.18 -8.06 4.73
C THR A 70 -0.37 -8.57 3.41
N LYS A 71 -0.24 -9.87 3.18
CA LYS A 71 -1.02 -10.57 2.16
C LYS A 71 -2.47 -10.77 2.63
N ASN A 72 -3.41 -10.76 1.69
CA ASN A 72 -4.78 -11.18 1.94
C ASN A 72 -5.16 -12.34 1.03
N PRO A 73 -5.52 -13.52 1.56
CA PRO A 73 -5.57 -13.87 2.99
C PRO A 73 -4.18 -14.06 3.65
N CYS A 74 -4.07 -13.72 4.93
CA CYS A 74 -2.87 -13.92 5.77
C CYS A 74 -2.98 -15.27 6.47
N HIS A 75 -2.15 -16.24 6.10
CA HIS A 75 -2.16 -17.61 6.61
C HIS A 75 -0.94 -17.94 7.48
N HIS A 76 0.18 -17.28 7.24
CA HIS A 76 1.45 -17.52 7.92
C HIS A 76 1.95 -16.23 8.61
N PRO A 77 2.61 -16.30 9.77
CA PRO A 77 3.20 -15.10 10.41
C PRO A 77 4.16 -14.32 9.51
N GLY A 78 4.79 -15.01 8.54
CA GLY A 78 5.63 -14.40 7.51
C GLY A 78 4.88 -13.63 6.41
N ASP A 79 3.55 -13.70 6.37
CA ASP A 79 2.72 -12.90 5.46
C ASP A 79 2.59 -11.45 5.91
N LEU A 80 3.11 -11.12 7.10
CA LEU A 80 3.09 -9.79 7.69
C LEU A 80 4.51 -9.26 7.84
N ARG A 81 4.75 -8.06 7.33
CA ARG A 81 6.08 -7.45 7.35
C ARG A 81 6.02 -5.95 7.60
N THR A 82 6.98 -5.43 8.37
CA THR A 82 7.11 -4.01 8.63
C THR A 82 8.12 -3.37 7.66
N PHE A 83 7.78 -2.19 7.16
CA PHE A 83 8.63 -1.38 6.31
C PHE A 83 8.65 0.08 6.79
N GLU A 84 9.65 0.84 6.36
CA GLU A 84 9.68 2.29 6.50
C GLU A 84 9.16 2.94 5.21
N ALA A 85 8.01 3.60 5.28
CA ALA A 85 7.49 4.37 4.16
C ALA A 85 8.25 5.70 4.07
N VAL A 86 8.82 6.00 2.90
CA VAL A 86 9.59 7.22 2.64
C VAL A 86 9.04 7.95 1.42
N ASP A 87 9.07 9.28 1.46
CA ASP A 87 8.68 10.09 0.30
C ASP A 87 9.83 10.15 -0.70
N VAL A 88 9.53 9.70 -1.93
CA VAL A 88 10.47 9.70 -3.05
C VAL A 88 9.85 10.52 -4.18
N PRO A 89 10.32 11.76 -4.44
CA PRO A 89 9.75 12.62 -5.47
C PRO A 89 9.67 11.99 -6.86
N LYS A 90 10.65 11.14 -7.22
CA LYS A 90 10.68 10.41 -8.49
C LYS A 90 9.53 9.40 -8.63
N LEU A 91 8.98 8.89 -7.53
CA LEU A 91 7.93 7.86 -7.50
C LEU A 91 6.52 8.44 -7.31
N ARG A 92 6.36 9.75 -7.07
CA ARG A 92 5.04 10.39 -6.83
C ARG A 92 4.04 10.29 -7.99
N HIS A 93 4.48 9.88 -9.17
CA HIS A 93 3.59 9.57 -10.28
C HIS A 93 2.85 8.24 -10.09
N LEU A 94 3.35 7.36 -9.22
CA LEU A 94 2.74 6.09 -8.86
C LEU A 94 1.71 6.34 -7.74
N VAL A 95 0.45 6.02 -8.00
CA VAL A 95 -0.70 6.27 -7.10
C VAL A 95 -1.46 4.97 -6.88
N ASP A 96 -2.01 4.80 -5.67
CA ASP A 96 -2.81 3.65 -5.26
C ASP A 96 -2.06 2.30 -5.40
N CYS A 97 -0.74 2.37 -5.24
CA CYS A 97 0.16 1.22 -5.20
C CYS A 97 1.24 1.42 -4.14
N ILE A 98 1.84 0.30 -3.73
CA ILE A 98 3.04 0.26 -2.90
C ILE A 98 4.22 -0.16 -3.78
N VAL A 99 5.30 0.63 -3.71
CA VAL A 99 6.51 0.41 -4.48
C VAL A 99 7.57 -0.19 -3.57
N PHE A 100 8.05 -1.36 -3.93
CA PHE A 100 9.11 -2.07 -3.23
C PHE A 100 10.46 -1.82 -3.88
N PRO A 101 11.56 -1.76 -3.12
CA PRO A 101 12.89 -1.57 -3.66
C PRO A 101 13.27 -2.79 -4.51
N GLN A 102 13.98 -2.57 -5.61
CA GLN A 102 14.52 -3.68 -6.41
C GLN A 102 15.76 -4.33 -5.74
N LEU A 103 16.40 -3.63 -4.78
CA LEU A 103 17.65 -4.03 -4.15
C LEU A 103 17.40 -4.62 -2.75
N GLY A 104 17.99 -5.78 -2.46
CA GLY A 104 17.90 -6.47 -1.17
C GLY A 104 18.62 -7.81 -1.14
N GLU A 105 18.97 -8.33 0.05
CA GLU A 105 19.58 -9.67 0.21
C GLU A 105 18.65 -10.81 -0.24
N ARG A 106 17.35 -10.57 -0.23
CA ARG A 106 16.33 -11.42 -0.86
C ARG A 106 15.39 -10.53 -1.68
N PRO A 107 14.88 -11.01 -2.83
CA PRO A 107 13.77 -10.33 -3.51
C PRO A 107 12.60 -10.19 -2.53
N HIS A 108 12.08 -8.99 -2.30
CA HIS A 108 10.94 -8.76 -1.40
C HIS A 108 9.66 -9.59 -1.72
N PRO A 109 9.38 -9.98 -2.97
CA PRO A 109 8.36 -11.01 -3.28
C PRO A 109 8.56 -12.33 -2.50
N ASN A 110 9.81 -12.74 -2.27
CA ASN A 110 10.15 -13.93 -1.46
C ASN A 110 10.00 -13.68 0.05
N GLU A 111 9.91 -12.43 0.47
CA GLU A 111 9.84 -12.05 1.87
C GLU A 111 8.41 -11.92 2.42
N ILE A 112 7.42 -11.91 1.52
CA ILE A 112 6.00 -12.06 1.82
C ILE A 112 5.56 -13.43 1.27
N SER A 113 6.17 -14.49 1.81
CA SER A 113 5.86 -15.90 1.52
C SER A 113 5.87 -16.30 0.03
N GLY A 114 6.79 -15.75 -0.78
CA GLY A 114 6.89 -16.11 -2.20
C GLY A 114 5.72 -15.62 -3.05
N SER A 115 5.07 -14.53 -2.63
CA SER A 115 4.03 -13.90 -3.42
C SER A 115 4.67 -13.14 -4.56
N ASP A 116 4.34 -13.52 -5.79
CA ASP A 116 4.57 -12.68 -6.95
C ASP A 116 3.84 -11.33 -6.75
N LEU A 117 4.20 -10.31 -7.52
CA LEU A 117 3.56 -8.98 -7.49
C LEU A 117 2.18 -9.01 -8.19
N ASP A 118 1.45 -10.11 -8.05
CA ASP A 118 0.22 -10.47 -8.77
C ASP A 118 -1.06 -9.91 -8.13
N GLY A 119 -0.92 -9.00 -7.15
CA GLY A 119 -1.86 -7.89 -7.05
C GLY A 119 -2.89 -7.92 -5.93
N ASN A 120 -2.63 -8.61 -4.80
CA ASN A 120 -3.49 -8.52 -3.61
C ASN A 120 -2.68 -8.24 -2.33
N ILE A 121 -2.15 -7.01 -2.22
CA ILE A 121 -1.41 -6.56 -1.03
C ILE A 121 -2.32 -5.65 -0.21
N ILE A 122 -2.39 -5.87 1.10
CA ILE A 122 -3.05 -4.95 2.03
C ILE A 122 -1.96 -4.19 2.78
N VAL A 123 -2.02 -2.87 2.69
CA VAL A 123 -1.16 -1.97 3.45
C VAL A 123 -1.93 -1.47 4.67
N ILE A 124 -1.32 -1.59 5.83
CA ILE A 124 -1.83 -1.13 7.12
C ILE A 124 -0.87 -0.07 7.65
N GLY A 125 -1.33 1.18 7.72
CA GLY A 125 -0.55 2.28 8.27
C GLY A 125 -0.71 2.33 9.79
N PHE A 126 0.28 1.84 10.53
CA PHE A 126 0.35 2.05 11.98
C PHE A 126 1.20 3.28 12.27
N PHE A 127 0.55 4.43 12.42
CA PHE A 127 1.18 5.62 12.97
C PHE A 127 1.33 5.42 14.48
N PHE A 128 2.46 4.89 14.92
CA PHE A 128 2.89 5.04 16.32
C PHE A 128 3.38 6.48 16.46
N THR A 129 2.49 7.40 16.85
CA THR A 129 2.88 8.72 17.36
C THR A 129 3.48 8.58 18.75
#